data_AF-A0A5D0WHR5-F1
#
_entry.id   AF-A0A5D0WHR5-F1
#
_cell.length_a   1.000
_cell.length_b   1.000
_cell.length_c   1.000
_cell.angle_alpha   90.00
_cell.angle_beta   90.00
_cell.angle_gamma   90.00
#
_symmetry.space_group_name_H-M   'P 1'
#
loop_
_entity.id
_entity.type
_entity.pdbx_description
1 polymer ?
#
loop_
_entity_poly.entity_id
_entity_poly.type
_entity_poly.pdbx_seq_one_letter_code
_entity_poly.pdbx_strand_id
1 'polypeptide(L)'
;MTSSEHDHAEMGQAEQEVGQMIWLRAAPRMTRLATIVIRLRLYRGWSPERICRRLHISRRRFRRHLLIAVREIARAAADIDR
;
A
#
# COMPACT_ATOMS: atom_id res chain seq x y z
N MET A 1 2.37 30.73 15.24
CA MET A 1 1.84 29.36 15.07
C MET A 1 0.46 29.55 14.46
N THR A 2 0.42 29.53 13.14
CA THR A 2 -0.71 30.00 12.32
C THR A 2 -1.69 28.86 12.08
N SER A 3 -3.00 29.14 12.03
CA SER A 3 -4.06 28.14 11.78
C SER A 3 -3.77 27.22 10.60
N SER A 4 -3.08 27.68 9.55
CA SER A 4 -2.67 26.83 8.42
C SER A 4 -1.77 25.64 8.79
N GLU A 5 -0.85 25.78 9.75
CA GLU A 5 0.02 24.65 10.14
C GLU A 5 -0.77 23.56 10.88
N HIS A 6 -1.82 23.97 11.59
CA HIS A 6 -2.74 23.07 12.28
C HIS A 6 -3.64 22.33 11.27
N ASP A 7 -4.24 23.05 10.32
CA ASP A 7 -5.11 22.48 9.29
C ASP A 7 -4.37 21.46 8.40
N HIS A 8 -3.10 21.73 8.05
CA HIS A 8 -2.28 20.80 7.27
C HIS A 8 -1.88 19.54 8.06
N ALA A 9 -1.67 19.66 9.37
CA ALA A 9 -1.35 18.53 10.23
C ALA A 9 -2.58 17.61 10.44
N GLU A 10 -3.76 18.19 10.59
CA GLU A 10 -5.03 17.45 10.71
C GLU A 10 -5.40 16.71 9.43
N MET A 11 -5.26 17.36 8.26
CA MET A 11 -5.41 16.68 6.97
C MET A 11 -4.45 15.48 6.83
N GLY A 12 -3.18 15.65 7.23
CA GLY A 12 -2.19 14.58 7.18
C GLY A 12 -2.52 13.39 8.09
N GLN A 13 -3.18 13.63 9.23
CA GLN A 13 -3.66 12.56 10.12
C GLN A 13 -4.88 11.84 9.53
N ALA A 14 -5.87 12.58 9.02
CA ALA A 14 -7.04 12.00 8.38
C ALA A 14 -6.67 11.12 7.17
N GLU A 15 -5.73 11.55 6.34
CA GLU A 15 -5.22 10.75 5.21
C GLU A 15 -4.52 9.46 5.67
N GLN A 16 -3.78 9.52 6.78
CA GLN A 16 -3.12 8.35 7.36
C GLN A 16 -4.14 7.36 7.93
N GLU A 17 -5.18 7.84 8.61
CA GLU A 17 -6.26 7.02 9.14
C GLU A 17 -7.03 6.31 8.01
N VAL A 18 -7.39 7.05 6.95
CA VAL A 18 -8.01 6.46 5.75
C VAL A 18 -7.09 5.42 5.11
N GLY A 19 -5.80 5.73 4.96
CA GLY A 19 -4.81 4.77 4.46
C GLY A 19 -4.71 3.51 5.32
N GLN A 20 -4.77 3.65 6.65
CA GLN A 20 -4.75 2.53 7.59
C GLN A 20 -6.02 1.69 7.50
N MET A 21 -7.20 2.30 7.39
CA MET A 21 -8.47 1.60 7.18
C MET A 21 -8.47 0.80 5.87
N ILE A 22 -8.02 1.42 4.77
CA ILE A 22 -7.88 0.75 3.47
C ILE A 22 -6.95 -0.46 3.62
N TRP A 23 -5.81 -0.29 4.29
CA TRP A 23 -4.86 -1.37 4.50
C TRP A 23 -5.44 -2.52 5.33
N LEU A 24 -6.12 -2.23 6.44
CA LEU A 24 -6.76 -3.25 7.30
C LEU A 24 -7.82 -4.05 6.54
N ARG A 25 -8.54 -3.42 5.60
CA ARG A 25 -9.56 -4.09 4.79
C ARG A 25 -8.97 -4.86 3.61
N ALA A 26 -7.89 -4.36 3.01
CA ALA A 26 -7.25 -4.99 1.84
C ALA A 26 -6.31 -6.15 2.23
N ALA A 27 -5.50 -5.99 3.28
CA ALA A 27 -4.43 -6.91 3.63
C ALA A 27 -4.87 -8.38 3.84
N PRO A 28 -6.01 -8.68 4.49
CA PRO A 28 -6.49 -10.06 4.64
C PRO A 28 -6.83 -10.78 3.33
N ARG A 29 -7.10 -10.02 2.26
CA ARG A 29 -7.44 -10.57 0.92
C ARG A 29 -6.21 -10.77 0.03
N MET A 30 -5.05 -10.30 0.46
CA MET A 30 -3.80 -10.45 -0.28
C MET A 30 -3.06 -11.73 0.10
N THR A 31 -2.25 -12.25 -0.83
CA THR A 31 -1.28 -13.27 -0.48
C THR A 31 -0.14 -12.65 0.34
N ARG A 32 0.51 -13.45 1.20
CA ARG A 32 1.68 -13.01 1.97
C ARG A 32 2.75 -12.34 1.10
N LEU A 33 2.99 -12.87 -0.09
CA LEU A 33 3.96 -12.30 -1.02
C LEU A 33 3.50 -10.95 -1.59
N ALA A 34 2.20 -10.77 -1.86
CA ALA A 34 1.65 -9.48 -2.30
C ALA A 34 1.77 -8.41 -1.21
N THR A 35 1.50 -8.76 0.06
CA THR A 35 1.74 -7.89 1.22
C THR A 35 3.20 -7.47 1.32
N ILE A 36 4.14 -8.42 1.20
CA ILE A 36 5.58 -8.14 1.26
C ILE A 36 6.01 -7.24 0.10
N VAL A 37 5.54 -7.51 -1.12
CA VAL A 37 5.87 -6.72 -2.32
C VAL A 37 5.44 -5.26 -2.14
N ILE A 38 4.21 -5.01 -1.68
CA ILE A 38 3.76 -3.64 -1.40
C ILE A 38 4.55 -2.99 -0.29
N ARG A 39 4.83 -3.71 0.81
CA ARG A 39 5.65 -3.18 1.90
C ARG A 39 7.02 -2.70 1.43
N LEU A 40 7.70 -3.51 0.62
CA LEU A 40 9.00 -3.15 0.08
C LEU A 40 8.92 -2.03 -0.97
N ARG A 41 7.86 -2.01 -1.78
CA ARG A 41 7.73 -1.03 -2.88
C ARG A 41 7.30 0.35 -2.40
N LEU A 42 6.35 0.43 -1.47
CA LEU A 42 5.75 1.70 -1.01
C LEU A 42 6.45 2.23 0.24
N TYR A 43 6.66 1.41 1.28
CA TYR A 43 7.23 1.90 2.54
C TYR A 43 8.76 1.98 2.50
N ARG A 44 9.42 1.09 1.75
CA ARG A 44 10.90 1.09 1.64
C ARG A 44 11.40 1.69 0.33
N GLY A 45 10.52 2.01 -0.62
CA GLY A 45 10.88 2.60 -1.91
C GLY A 45 11.77 1.71 -2.80
N TRP A 46 11.77 0.39 -2.59
CA TRP A 46 12.68 -0.48 -3.35
C TRP A 46 12.28 -0.62 -4.81
N SER A 47 13.28 -0.67 -5.69
CA SER A 47 13.06 -0.95 -7.10
C SER A 47 12.55 -2.39 -7.33
N PRO A 48 11.76 -2.63 -8.38
CA PRO A 48 11.32 -3.97 -8.76
C PRO A 48 12.49 -4.98 -8.87
N GLU A 49 13.63 -4.54 -9.41
CA GLU A 49 14.84 -5.34 -9.58
C GLU A 49 15.41 -5.78 -8.24
N ARG A 50 15.49 -4.85 -7.27
CA ARG A 50 15.98 -5.14 -5.92
C ARG A 50 15.05 -6.13 -5.21
N ILE A 51 13.74 -5.95 -5.34
CA ILE A 51 12.73 -6.85 -4.74
C ILE A 51 12.83 -8.24 -5.36
N CYS A 52 12.88 -8.34 -6.69
CA CYS A 52 12.98 -9.62 -7.40
C CYS A 52 14.25 -10.39 -6.99
N ARG A 53 15.40 -9.70 -6.93
CA ARG A 53 16.67 -10.30 -6.48
C ARG A 53 16.61 -10.74 -5.02
N ARG A 54 16.12 -9.89 -4.11
CA ARG A 54 16.11 -10.19 -2.66
C ARG A 54 15.15 -11.31 -2.28
N LEU A 55 14.02 -11.42 -2.99
CA LEU A 55 12.99 -12.44 -2.74
C LEU A 55 13.16 -13.69 -3.63
N HIS A 56 14.17 -13.72 -4.50
CA HIS A 56 14.39 -14.79 -5.47
C HIS A 56 13.13 -15.12 -6.30
N ILE A 57 12.45 -14.09 -6.80
CA ILE A 57 11.26 -14.22 -7.65
C ILE A 57 11.48 -13.64 -9.03
N SER A 58 10.82 -14.22 -10.03
CA SER A 58 10.81 -13.67 -11.38
C SER A 58 10.02 -12.35 -11.46
N ARG A 59 10.35 -11.49 -12.44
CA ARG A 59 9.59 -10.26 -12.70
C ARG A 59 8.11 -10.54 -12.98
N ARG A 60 7.78 -11.65 -13.63
CA ARG A 60 6.38 -12.07 -13.86
C ARG A 60 5.65 -12.36 -12.55
N ARG A 61 6.29 -13.08 -11.63
CA ARG A 61 5.72 -13.37 -10.30
C ARG A 61 5.56 -12.09 -9.48
N PHE A 62 6.56 -11.19 -9.50
CA PHE A 62 6.46 -9.86 -8.90
C PHE A 62 5.26 -9.09 -9.44
N ARG A 63 5.14 -8.93 -10.77
CA ARG A 63 4.04 -8.19 -11.41
C ARG A 63 2.68 -8.75 -11.03
N ARG A 64 2.51 -10.09 -11.04
CA ARG A 64 1.27 -10.74 -10.61
C ARG A 64 0.88 -10.34 -9.18
N HIS A 65 1.84 -10.38 -8.26
CA HIS A 65 1.57 -10.10 -6.84
C HIS A 65 1.36 -8.62 -6.57
N LEU A 66 2.07 -7.75 -7.30
CA LEU A 66 1.80 -6.31 -7.28
C LEU A 66 0.38 -6.01 -7.78
N LEU A 67 -0.06 -6.63 -8.88
CA LEU A 67 -1.42 -6.45 -9.40
C LEU A 67 -2.50 -6.94 -8.44
N ILE A 68 -2.28 -8.08 -7.77
CA ILE A 68 -3.19 -8.55 -6.71
C ILE A 68 -3.31 -7.50 -5.62
N ALA A 69 -2.19 -6.99 -5.10
CA ALA A 69 -2.23 -6.01 -4.02
C ALA A 69 -2.92 -4.71 -4.45
N VAL A 70 -2.61 -4.17 -5.64
CA VAL A 70 -3.24 -2.96 -6.16
C VAL A 70 -4.75 -3.14 -6.31
N ARG A 71 -5.22 -4.30 -6.79
CA ARG A 71 -6.64 -4.60 -6.92
C ARG A 71 -7.35 -4.65 -5.57
N GLU A 72 -6.76 -5.31 -4.58
CA GLU A 72 -7.39 -5.41 -3.25
C GLU A 72 -7.38 -4.05 -2.52
N ILE A 73 -6.35 -3.22 -2.72
CA ILE A 73 -6.33 -1.83 -2.22
C ILE A 73 -7.43 -1.01 -2.87
N ALA A 74 -7.55 -1.06 -4.21
CA ALA A 74 -8.57 -0.32 -4.94
C ALA A 74 -10.00 -0.75 -4.54
N ARG A 75 -10.23 -2.05 -4.34
CA ARG A 75 -11.51 -2.57 -3.82
C ARG A 75 -11.80 -2.08 -2.41
N ALA A 76 -10.81 -2.12 -1.53
CA ALA A 76 -10.99 -1.65 -0.15
C ALA A 76 -11.25 -0.14 -0.06
N ALA A 77 -10.62 0.66 -0.93
CA ALA A 77 -10.90 2.09 -1.03
C ALA A 77 -12.34 2.35 -1.51
N ALA A 78 -12.76 1.69 -2.58
CA ALA A 78 -14.13 1.81 -3.09
C ALA A 78 -15.21 1.33 -2.11
N ASP A 79 -14.87 0.41 -1.21
CA ASP A 79 -15.74 -0.04 -0.12
C ASP A 79 -15.88 0.99 1.02
N ILE A 80 -14.91 1.88 1.19
CA ILE A 80 -14.92 2.93 2.24
C ILE A 80 -15.66 4.16 1.74
N ASP A 81 -15.60 4.45 0.44
CA ASP A 81 -16.32 5.56 -0.20
C ASP A 81 -17.85 5.35 -0.29
N ARG A 82 -18.36 4.19 0.15
CA ARG A 82 -19.75 3.74 -0.03
C ARG A 82 -20.51 3.68 1.29
#